data_AF-A0A953I6L6-F1
#
_entry.id   AF-A0A953I6L6-F1
#
_cell.length_a   1.000
_cell.length_b   1.000
_cell.length_c   1.000
_cell.angle_alpha   90.00
_cell.angle_beta   90.00
_cell.angle_gamma   90.00
#
_symmetry.space_group_name_H-M   'P 1'
#
loop_
_entity.id
_entity.type
_entity.pdbx_description
1 polymer ?
#
loop_
_entity_poly.entity_id
_entity_poly.type
_entity_poly.pdbx_seq_one_letter_code
_entity_poly.pdbx_strand_id
1 'polypeptide(L)'
;FRTGRPKLTPLGEQVDGPEDQLRREIALRREAGVQVLPDPVSIGRVERLPVPTRGSEISWTDFLWRRPGGGAASGLAFGLRITFPHPVRGPLAFGYGCHFGLGQFRPVGRRL
;
A
#
# COMPACT_ATOMS: atom_id res chain seq x y z
N PHE A 1 -15.37 0.48 -27.32
CA PHE A 1 -15.32 -0.82 -26.62
C PHE A 1 -14.43 -0.72 -25.39
N ARG A 2 -14.87 -1.20 -24.22
CA ARG A 2 -14.02 -1.32 -23.02
C ARG A 2 -13.41 -2.73 -23.01
N THR A 3 -12.09 -2.83 -23.10
CA THR A 3 -11.36 -4.11 -23.25
C THR A 3 -11.18 -4.87 -21.94
N GLY A 4 -11.52 -4.25 -20.79
CA GLY A 4 -11.33 -4.83 -19.45
C GLY A 4 -9.87 -4.94 -18.99
N ARG A 5 -8.90 -4.70 -19.88
CA ARG A 5 -7.48 -4.71 -19.52
C ARG A 5 -7.13 -3.48 -18.68
N PRO A 6 -6.36 -3.63 -17.59
CA PRO A 6 -5.92 -2.52 -16.79
C PRO A 6 -5.05 -1.58 -17.63
N LYS A 7 -5.24 -0.27 -17.44
CA LYS A 7 -4.31 0.74 -17.95
C LYS A 7 -3.08 0.75 -17.06
N LEU A 8 -1.90 0.88 -17.65
CA LEU A 8 -0.64 0.85 -16.93
C LEU A 8 0.05 2.22 -16.98
N THR A 9 0.74 2.58 -15.90
CA THR A 9 1.67 3.72 -15.83
C THR A 9 2.98 3.37 -16.55
N PRO A 10 3.89 4.33 -16.81
CA PRO A 10 5.24 4.03 -17.31
C PRO A 10 6.04 3.07 -16.41
N LEU A 11 5.66 2.94 -15.14
CA LEU A 11 6.29 2.02 -14.18
C LEU A 11 5.68 0.60 -14.22
N GLY A 12 4.71 0.34 -15.11
CA GLY A 12 4.00 -0.93 -15.21
C GLY A 12 2.94 -1.15 -14.12
N GLU A 13 2.65 -0.13 -13.30
CA GLU A 13 1.65 -0.17 -12.24
C GLU A 13 0.26 0.09 -12.85
N GLN A 14 -0.80 -0.51 -12.29
CA GLN A 14 -2.16 -0.19 -12.73
C GLN A 14 -2.48 1.28 -12.39
N VAL A 15 -2.93 2.05 -13.38
CA VAL A 15 -3.45 3.43 -13.17
C VAL A 15 -4.61 3.39 -12.18
N ASP A 16 -4.58 4.26 -11.18
CA ASP A 16 -5.51 4.29 -10.04
C ASP A 16 -5.49 3.02 -9.17
N GLY A 17 -4.50 2.15 -9.38
CA GLY A 17 -4.19 1.01 -8.53
C GLY A 17 -3.44 1.41 -7.26
N PRO A 18 -3.18 0.45 -6.36
CA PRO A 18 -2.58 0.73 -5.06
C PRO A 18 -1.21 1.40 -5.14
N GLU A 19 -0.34 0.89 -6.01
CA GLU A 19 1.02 1.39 -6.15
C GLU A 19 1.06 2.82 -6.70
N ASP A 20 0.28 3.07 -7.77
CA ASP A 20 0.14 4.38 -8.40
C ASP A 20 -0.44 5.43 -7.43
N GLN A 21 -1.53 5.06 -6.72
CA GLN A 21 -2.16 5.93 -5.73
C GLN A 21 -1.23 6.25 -4.54
N LEU A 22 -0.40 5.30 -4.11
CA LEU A 22 0.59 5.55 -3.06
C LEU A 22 1.67 6.53 -3.51
N ARG A 23 2.19 6.40 -4.74
CA ARG A 23 3.14 7.38 -5.30
C ARG A 23 2.51 8.76 -5.41
N ARG A 24 1.27 8.82 -5.87
CA ARG A 24 0.51 10.07 -5.97
C ARG A 24 0.31 10.72 -4.61
N GLU A 25 -0.07 9.94 -3.58
CA GLU A 25 -0.21 10.46 -2.22
C GLU A 25 1.11 11.01 -1.67
N ILE A 26 2.23 10.31 -1.90
CA ILE A 26 3.57 10.78 -1.52
C ILE A 26 3.91 12.11 -2.21
N ALA A 27 3.67 12.22 -3.52
CA ALA A 27 3.90 13.44 -4.28
C ALA A 27 3.06 14.62 -3.76
N LEU A 28 1.76 14.40 -3.53
CA LEU A 28 0.86 15.43 -3.00
C LEU A 28 1.27 15.91 -1.60
N ARG A 29 1.72 15.01 -0.72
CA ARG A 29 2.22 15.38 0.61
C ARG A 29 3.51 16.19 0.56
N ARG A 30 4.38 15.88 -0.42
CA ARG A 30 5.60 16.64 -0.70
C ARG A 30 5.26 18.05 -1.18
N GLU A 31 4.36 18.16 -2.17
CA GLU A 31 3.88 19.44 -2.71
C GLU A 31 3.21 20.31 -1.64
N ALA A 32 2.39 19.70 -0.76
CA ALA A 32 1.73 20.38 0.34
C ALA A 32 2.65 20.71 1.53
N GLY A 33 3.90 20.24 1.53
CA GLY A 33 4.85 20.46 2.62
C GLY A 33 4.49 19.78 3.96
N VAL A 34 3.50 18.88 3.97
CA VAL A 34 3.01 18.22 5.20
C VAL A 34 3.94 17.10 5.65
N GLN A 35 4.43 16.30 4.70
CA GLN A 35 5.39 15.24 4.96
C GLN A 35 6.25 15.02 3.72
N VAL A 36 7.50 15.47 3.77
CA VAL A 36 8.44 15.35 2.66
C VAL A 36 9.14 14.00 2.71
N LEU A 37 8.70 13.08 1.85
CA LEU A 37 9.32 11.76 1.65
C LEU A 37 10.00 11.71 0.28
N PRO A 38 11.11 10.96 0.13
CA PRO A 38 11.70 10.69 -1.18
C PRO A 38 10.79 9.79 -2.03
N ASP A 39 11.03 9.75 -3.34
CA ASP A 39 10.33 8.81 -4.20
C ASP A 39 10.72 7.38 -3.82
N PRO A 40 9.75 6.46 -3.67
CA PRO A 40 10.06 5.06 -3.41
C PRO A 40 10.83 4.44 -4.58
N VAL A 41 11.92 3.74 -4.26
CA VAL A 41 12.67 2.89 -5.18
C VAL A 41 11.81 1.75 -5.67
N SER A 42 11.01 1.16 -4.78
CA SER A 42 10.08 0.09 -5.14
C SER A 42 8.84 0.11 -4.25
N ILE A 43 7.71 -0.28 -4.83
CA ILE A 43 6.47 -0.60 -4.14
C ILE A 43 6.07 -2.00 -4.60
N GLY A 44 5.93 -2.92 -3.65
CA GLY A 44 5.56 -4.31 -3.96
C GLY A 44 4.41 -4.78 -3.09
N ARG A 45 3.57 -5.64 -3.64
CA ARG A 45 2.54 -6.34 -2.86
C ARG A 45 3.19 -7.43 -2.02
N VAL A 46 2.72 -7.57 -0.79
CA VAL A 46 3.04 -8.71 0.06
C VAL A 46 1.74 -9.45 0.37
N GLU A 47 1.77 -10.77 0.32
CA GLU A 47 0.60 -11.63 0.62
C GLU A 47 0.49 -11.99 2.10
N ARG A 48 1.64 -11.98 2.79
CA ARG A 48 1.74 -12.29 4.22
C ARG A 48 2.69 -11.33 4.91
N LEU A 49 2.41 -11.05 6.18
CA LEU A 49 3.24 -10.22 7.05
C LEU A 49 3.78 -11.06 8.22
N PRO A 50 5.10 -11.26 8.33
CA PRO A 50 5.69 -11.89 9.50
C PRO A 50 5.45 -11.06 10.77
N VAL A 51 5.07 -11.73 11.86
CA VAL A 51 4.86 -11.14 13.20
C VAL A 51 5.99 -11.59 14.12
N PRO A 52 7.03 -10.74 14.33
CA PRO A 52 8.26 -11.17 15.01
C PRO A 52 8.06 -11.64 16.45
N THR A 53 7.02 -11.15 17.13
CA THR A 53 6.75 -11.42 18.55
C THR A 53 6.10 -12.78 18.80
N ARG A 54 5.54 -13.43 17.77
CA ARG A 54 4.80 -14.69 17.91
C ARG A 54 5.30 -15.84 17.06
N GLY A 55 6.33 -15.62 16.22
CA GLY A 55 6.78 -16.62 15.25
C GLY A 55 5.72 -17.01 14.23
N SER A 56 4.70 -16.16 14.04
CA SER A 56 3.56 -16.40 13.16
C SER A 56 3.57 -15.41 11.99
N GLU A 57 2.80 -15.70 10.94
CA GLU A 57 2.52 -14.76 9.85
C GLU A 57 1.02 -14.39 9.87
N ILE A 58 0.70 -13.17 9.42
CA ILE A 58 -0.67 -12.77 9.11
C ILE A 58 -0.85 -12.85 7.61
N SER A 59 -1.82 -13.62 7.14
CA SER A 59 -2.28 -13.52 5.75
C SER A 59 -3.31 -12.40 5.64
N TRP A 60 -3.27 -11.64 4.55
CA TRP A 60 -4.31 -10.62 4.34
C TRP A 60 -5.70 -11.26 4.15
N THR A 61 -5.75 -12.51 3.71
CA THR A 61 -7.00 -13.27 3.63
C THR A 61 -7.62 -13.59 5.00
N ASP A 62 -6.85 -13.48 6.09
CA ASP A 62 -7.34 -13.73 7.46
C ASP A 62 -8.24 -12.60 7.97
N PHE A 63 -8.19 -11.42 7.33
CA PHE A 63 -9.06 -10.30 7.68
C PHE A 63 -10.49 -10.51 7.18
N LEU A 64 -11.45 -9.87 7.82
CA LEU A 64 -12.84 -9.92 7.39
C LEU A 64 -13.09 -8.98 6.20
N TRP A 65 -13.54 -9.56 5.10
CA TRP A 65 -13.87 -8.83 3.87
C TRP A 65 -15.37 -8.60 3.79
N ARG A 66 -15.84 -7.39 4.11
CA ARG A 66 -17.26 -7.03 3.98
C ARG A 66 -17.42 -5.77 3.18
N ARG A 67 -18.30 -5.83 2.18
CA ARG A 67 -18.82 -4.66 1.49
C ARG A 67 -20.20 -4.31 2.09
N PRO A 68 -20.37 -3.13 2.71
CA PRO A 68 -21.69 -2.66 3.10
C PRO A 68 -22.62 -2.62 1.87
N GLY A 69 -23.82 -3.19 1.98
CA GLY A 69 -24.77 -3.31 0.87
C GLY A 69 -24.65 -4.60 0.04
N GLY A 70 -23.74 -5.51 0.39
CA GLY A 70 -23.58 -6.79 -0.31
C GLY A 70 -22.73 -6.70 -1.60
N GLY A 71 -22.33 -7.87 -2.09
CA GLY A 71 -21.43 -8.03 -3.23
C GLY A 71 -20.03 -8.50 -2.83
N ALA A 72 -19.35 -9.17 -3.76
CA ALA A 72 -18.00 -9.65 -3.53
C ALA A 72 -17.04 -8.46 -3.34
N ALA A 73 -16.27 -8.47 -2.26
CA ALA A 73 -15.00 -7.76 -2.26
C ALA A 73 -14.17 -8.30 -3.43
N SER A 74 -13.27 -7.51 -4.01
CA SER A 74 -12.50 -7.86 -5.22
C SER A 74 -11.64 -9.14 -5.10
N GLY A 75 -11.61 -9.78 -3.92
CA GLY A 75 -10.84 -10.98 -3.62
C GLY A 75 -9.34 -10.71 -3.49
N LEU A 76 -8.91 -9.47 -3.69
CA LEU A 76 -7.50 -9.08 -3.73
C LEU A 76 -7.12 -8.44 -2.40
N ALA A 77 -6.69 -9.31 -1.48
CA ALA A 77 -6.13 -8.96 -0.21
C ALA A 77 -4.61 -8.77 -0.34
N PHE A 78 -4.10 -7.60 0.05
CA PHE A 78 -2.66 -7.34 -0.02
C PHE A 78 -2.21 -6.36 1.05
N GLY A 79 -0.92 -6.43 1.36
CA GLY A 79 -0.18 -5.36 2.00
C GLY A 79 0.81 -4.76 1.02
N LEU A 80 1.37 -3.61 1.36
CA LEU A 80 2.40 -2.96 0.56
C LEU A 80 3.74 -2.98 1.33
N ARG A 81 4.81 -3.34 0.63
CA ARG A 81 6.19 -3.12 1.04
C ARG A 81 6.75 -1.96 0.22
N ILE A 82 7.25 -0.95 0.91
CA ILE A 82 7.76 0.28 0.32
C ILE A 82 9.25 0.35 0.64
N THR A 83 10.08 0.53 -0.39
CA THR A 83 11.53 0.72 -0.25
C THR A 83 11.87 2.16 -0.61
N PHE A 84 12.46 2.90 0.32
CA PHE A 84 12.98 4.24 0.09
C PHE A 84 14.51 4.19 -0.17
N PRO A 85 15.09 5.18 -0.87
CA PRO A 85 16.52 5.20 -1.17
C PRO A 85 17.40 5.36 0.07
N HIS A 86 16.84 5.91 1.14
CA HIS A 86 17.48 6.04 2.45
C HIS A 86 16.41 5.92 3.55
N PRO A 87 16.80 5.65 4.81
CA PRO A 87 15.86 5.65 5.93
C PRO A 87 15.05 6.96 5.99
N VAL A 88 13.76 6.83 6.29
CA VAL A 88 12.83 7.96 6.43
C VAL A 88 12.26 8.00 7.85
N ARG A 89 11.92 9.19 8.34
CA ARG A 89 11.32 9.36 9.66
C ARG A 89 9.84 8.98 9.65
N GLY A 90 9.44 8.12 10.57
CA GLY A 90 8.05 7.70 10.78
C GLY A 90 7.34 8.49 11.89
N PRO A 91 6.04 8.21 12.13
CA PRO A 91 5.23 7.17 11.51
C PRO A 91 4.82 7.49 10.07
N LEU A 92 4.67 6.44 9.25
CA LEU A 92 4.13 6.54 7.90
C LEU A 92 2.70 5.99 7.93
N ALA A 93 1.72 6.85 7.68
CA ALA A 93 0.33 6.47 7.54
C ALA A 93 -0.15 6.94 6.17
N PHE A 94 -0.67 6.03 5.36
CA PHE A 94 -1.13 6.29 3.99
C PHE A 94 -2.58 5.83 3.82
N GLY A 95 -3.19 6.26 2.72
CA GLY A 95 -4.44 5.68 2.25
C GLY A 95 -5.68 6.56 2.42
N TYR A 96 -5.56 7.77 2.98
CA TYR A 96 -6.70 8.68 3.04
C TYR A 96 -7.06 9.13 1.62
N GLY A 97 -8.28 8.82 1.18
CA GLY A 97 -8.73 9.11 -0.19
C GLY A 97 -8.09 8.22 -1.27
N CYS A 98 -7.34 7.19 -0.91
CA CYS A 98 -6.74 6.24 -1.86
C CYS A 98 -7.63 5.00 -2.05
N HIS A 99 -7.45 4.30 -3.17
CA HIS A 99 -8.26 3.13 -3.53
C HIS A 99 -7.79 1.80 -2.88
N PHE A 100 -6.94 1.86 -1.85
CA PHE A 100 -6.36 0.67 -1.20
C PHE A 100 -6.55 0.63 0.33
N GLY A 101 -7.41 1.49 0.87
CA GLY A 101 -7.71 1.54 2.30
C GLY A 101 -6.64 2.24 3.15
N LEU A 102 -6.94 2.44 4.43
CA LEU A 102 -6.06 3.10 5.40
C LEU A 102 -5.05 2.10 5.99
N GLY A 103 -3.79 2.51 6.10
CA GLY A 103 -2.75 1.65 6.69
C GLY A 103 -1.64 2.44 7.40
N GLN A 104 -1.29 1.99 8.61
CA GLN A 104 -0.06 2.39 9.28
C GLN A 104 1.07 1.44 8.88
N PHE A 105 2.17 2.02 8.41
CA PHE A 105 3.36 1.28 8.00
C PHE A 105 4.39 1.27 9.12
N ARG A 106 5.13 0.17 9.21
CA ARG A 106 6.21 -0.02 10.18
C ARG A 106 7.52 -0.33 9.46
N PRO A 107 8.67 0.10 10.02
CA PRO A 107 9.97 -0.30 9.49
C PRO A 107 10.12 -1.82 9.50
N VAL A 108 10.61 -2.39 8.40
CA VAL A 108 11.00 -3.81 8.34
C VAL A 108 12.23 -3.99 9.23
N GLY A 109 12.23 -5.00 10.11
CA GLY A 109 13.38 -5.36 10.96
C GLY A 109 13.41 -4.71 12.36
N ARG A 110 12.51 -3.78 12.67
CA ARG A 110 12.37 -3.27 14.05
C ARG A 110 11.52 -4.26 14.85
N ARG A 111 12.14 -4.99 15.78
CA ARG A 111 11.41 -5.75 16.81
C ARG A 111 10.70 -4.76 17.73
N LEU A 112 9.45 -5.05 18.07
CA LEU A 112 8.75 -4.39 19.18
C LEU A 112 9.28 -4.92 20.51
#